data_AF-I8AC84-F1
#
_entry.id   AF-I8AC84-F1
#
_cell.length_a   1.000
_cell.length_b   1.000
_cell.length_c   1.000
_cell.angle_alpha   90.00
_cell.angle_beta   90.00
_cell.angle_gamma   90.00
#
_symmetry.space_group_name_H-M   'P 1'
#
loop_
_entity.id
_entity.type
_entity.pdbx_description
1 polymer ?
#
loop_
_entity_poly.entity_id
_entity_poly.type
_entity_poly.pdbx_seq_one_letter_code
_entity_poly.pdbx_strand_id
1 'polypeptide(L)'
;MQLTKAILALALVVSPVLAAPTEVGEGSVNTNVEARAVDTVSCTPDQNQSGVKFEVDVQAAKALAQKIGWTTDSTKSDYPHPFGDKEKLWAHIPLEANKCNSKTRMLEYPVYWTKSKVKEWDPSKKKKEQQKTPIRIVYSNLNGALHYCGAMIHKTVAKDFGGSGDFKLCQ
;
A
#
# COMPACT_ATOMS: atom_id res chain seq x y z
N MET A 1 55.47 -4.76 -60.04
CA MET A 1 55.93 -4.11 -58.79
C MET A 1 54.94 -4.43 -57.70
N GLN A 2 55.41 -5.11 -56.65
CA GLN A 2 54.72 -5.32 -55.38
C GLN A 2 54.44 -3.97 -54.70
N LEU A 3 53.35 -3.87 -53.93
CA LEU A 3 53.32 -3.25 -52.60
C LEU A 3 51.94 -3.47 -51.97
N THR A 4 51.88 -4.49 -51.14
CA THR A 4 50.88 -4.73 -50.08
C THR A 4 50.82 -3.54 -49.13
N LYS A 5 49.60 -3.13 -48.73
CA LYS A 5 49.40 -2.26 -47.56
C LYS A 5 48.46 -2.93 -46.57
N ALA A 6 48.93 -2.94 -45.34
CA ALA A 6 48.51 -3.81 -44.24
C ALA A 6 47.20 -3.37 -43.58
N ILE A 7 46.47 -4.39 -43.11
CA ILE A 7 45.34 -4.27 -42.19
C ILE A 7 45.93 -4.14 -40.78
N LEU A 8 45.65 -3.03 -40.09
CA LEU A 8 46.01 -2.86 -38.68
C LEU A 8 44.86 -3.43 -37.82
N ALA A 9 45.05 -4.64 -37.29
CA ALA A 9 44.18 -5.22 -36.28
C ALA A 9 44.63 -4.74 -34.89
N LEU A 10 43.76 -4.00 -34.18
CA LEU A 10 43.95 -3.74 -32.76
C LEU A 10 43.54 -4.98 -31.96
N ALA A 11 44.52 -5.70 -31.43
CA ALA A 11 44.30 -6.72 -30.40
C ALA A 11 44.33 -6.05 -29.02
N LEU A 12 43.17 -5.91 -28.39
CA LEU A 12 43.07 -5.56 -26.96
C LEU A 12 43.28 -6.84 -26.15
N VAL A 13 44.47 -6.97 -25.56
CA VAL A 13 44.80 -8.05 -24.62
C VAL A 13 44.19 -7.68 -23.27
N VAL A 14 43.04 -8.25 -22.94
CA VAL A 14 42.47 -8.14 -21.59
C VAL A 14 43.03 -9.31 -20.78
N SER A 15 43.96 -9.02 -19.88
CA SER A 15 44.49 -10.01 -18.94
C SER A 15 43.42 -10.35 -17.89
N PRO A 16 43.22 -11.62 -17.52
CA PRO A 16 42.39 -11.96 -16.38
C PRO A 16 43.15 -11.61 -15.10
N VAL A 17 42.69 -10.57 -14.40
CA VAL A 17 43.07 -10.35 -13.01
C VAL A 17 42.34 -11.40 -12.18
N LEU A 18 43.00 -12.52 -11.89
CA LEU A 18 42.62 -13.39 -10.78
C LEU A 18 42.88 -12.63 -9.49
N ALA A 19 41.85 -12.00 -8.93
CA ALA A 19 41.87 -11.59 -7.54
C ALA A 19 41.68 -12.85 -6.67
N ALA A 20 42.76 -13.29 -6.03
CA ALA A 20 42.72 -14.29 -4.98
C ALA A 20 41.89 -13.79 -3.79
N PRO A 21 41.25 -14.67 -3.00
CA PRO A 21 40.54 -14.27 -1.80
C PRO A 21 41.56 -13.82 -0.75
N THR A 22 41.50 -12.55 -0.37
CA THR A 22 42.13 -12.08 0.87
C THR A 22 41.29 -12.59 2.03
N GLU A 23 41.87 -13.51 2.79
CA GLU A 23 41.44 -13.78 4.15
C GLU A 23 41.81 -12.59 5.05
N VAL A 24 41.10 -12.47 6.17
CA VAL A 24 41.23 -11.50 7.26
C VAL A 24 40.30 -10.29 7.15
N GLY A 25 39.15 -10.50 7.77
CA GLY A 25 38.23 -9.49 8.24
C GLY A 25 36.97 -10.17 8.71
N GLU A 26 36.98 -10.74 9.91
CA GLU A 26 35.77 -11.04 10.68
C GLU A 26 35.04 -9.72 11.00
N GLY A 27 34.56 -9.04 9.98
CA GLY A 27 33.53 -8.04 10.09
C GLY A 27 32.24 -8.80 10.22
N SER A 28 31.74 -8.93 11.44
CA SER A 28 30.39 -9.37 11.73
C SER A 28 29.45 -8.72 10.72
N VAL A 29 29.02 -9.49 9.71
CA VAL A 29 27.86 -9.12 8.90
C VAL A 29 26.71 -9.23 9.86
N ASN A 30 26.45 -8.15 10.58
CA ASN A 30 25.20 -7.95 11.26
C ASN A 30 24.16 -7.90 10.14
N THR A 31 23.65 -9.07 9.74
CA THR A 31 22.33 -9.22 9.16
C THR A 31 21.31 -8.90 10.25
N ASN A 32 21.42 -7.72 10.85
CA ASN A 32 20.29 -7.04 11.42
C ASN A 32 19.51 -6.56 10.19
N VAL A 33 18.74 -7.49 9.61
CA VAL A 33 17.46 -7.14 9.00
C VAL A 33 16.67 -6.56 10.15
N GLU A 34 16.96 -5.29 10.50
CA GLU A 34 16.13 -4.52 11.39
C GLU A 34 14.74 -4.61 10.77
N ALA A 35 13.81 -5.26 11.48
CA ALA A 35 12.41 -5.22 11.12
C ALA A 35 12.09 -3.73 10.97
N ARG A 36 11.95 -3.26 9.73
CA ARG A 36 11.60 -1.87 9.44
C ARG A 36 10.41 -1.58 10.34
N ALA A 37 10.54 -0.60 11.22
CA ALA A 37 9.46 -0.22 12.12
C ALA A 37 8.19 -0.10 11.27
N VAL A 38 7.19 -0.92 11.58
CA VAL A 38 5.97 -0.95 10.80
C VAL A 38 5.33 0.41 10.98
N ASP A 39 5.25 1.18 9.91
CA ASP A 39 4.52 2.44 9.87
C ASP A 39 3.03 2.11 10.02
N THR A 40 2.50 2.26 11.23
CA THR A 40 1.11 1.94 11.56
C THR A 40 0.33 3.17 11.95
N VAL A 41 -0.91 3.27 11.47
CA VAL A 41 -1.89 4.25 11.95
C VAL A 41 -2.95 3.56 12.83
N SER A 42 -3.40 4.26 13.86
CA SER A 42 -4.47 3.86 14.76
C SER A 42 -5.82 4.31 14.23
N CYS A 43 -6.76 3.38 14.11
CA CYS A 43 -8.13 3.65 13.68
C CYS A 43 -9.05 3.62 14.90
N THR A 44 -9.27 4.77 15.53
CA THR A 44 -10.10 4.85 16.76
C THR A 44 -11.51 5.35 16.43
N PRO A 45 -12.54 4.47 16.39
CA PRO A 45 -13.91 4.89 16.19
C PRO A 45 -14.41 5.64 17.43
N ASP A 46 -15.45 6.46 17.28
CA ASP A 46 -16.05 7.20 18.39
C ASP A 46 -16.81 6.27 19.34
N GLN A 47 -17.43 5.22 18.79
CA GLN A 47 -18.08 4.16 19.54
C GLN A 47 -17.53 2.80 19.12
N ASN A 48 -16.95 2.06 20.06
CA ASN A 48 -16.39 0.74 19.82
C ASN A 48 -17.02 -0.33 20.73
N GLN A 49 -17.95 -1.11 20.19
CA GLN A 49 -18.55 -2.23 20.92
C GLN A 49 -17.77 -3.54 20.76
N SER A 50 -16.80 -3.59 19.84
CA SER A 50 -16.03 -4.81 19.56
C SER A 50 -14.92 -5.10 20.58
N GLY A 51 -14.47 -4.08 21.33
CA GLY A 51 -13.33 -4.18 22.25
C GLY A 51 -11.97 -4.34 21.57
N VAL A 52 -11.91 -4.34 20.24
CA VAL A 52 -10.67 -4.49 19.46
C VAL A 52 -10.01 -3.13 19.23
N LYS A 53 -8.67 -3.12 19.30
CA LYS A 53 -7.85 -2.01 18.81
C LYS A 53 -7.57 -2.22 17.32
N PHE A 54 -7.89 -1.21 16.52
CA PHE A 54 -7.70 -1.24 15.09
C PHE A 54 -6.43 -0.48 14.71
N GLU A 55 -5.48 -1.18 14.12
CA GLU A 55 -4.22 -0.62 13.62
C GLU A 55 -4.07 -1.06 12.16
N VAL A 56 -3.63 -0.16 11.30
CA VAL A 56 -3.40 -0.43 9.88
C VAL A 56 -1.93 -0.20 9.57
N ASP A 57 -1.30 -1.21 8.98
CA ASP A 57 0.03 -1.06 8.38
C ASP A 57 -0.08 -0.23 7.09
N VAL A 58 0.54 0.95 7.09
CA VAL A 58 0.48 1.92 6.00
C VAL A 58 1.21 1.41 4.76
N GLN A 59 2.33 0.70 4.93
CA GLN A 59 3.09 0.13 3.82
C GLN A 59 2.26 -0.95 3.12
N ALA A 60 1.66 -1.87 3.89
CA ALA A 60 0.78 -2.89 3.36
C ALA A 60 -0.46 -2.29 2.67
N ALA A 61 -1.06 -1.25 3.27
CA ALA A 61 -2.19 -0.53 2.68
C ALA A 61 -1.86 0.13 1.34
N LYS A 62 -0.68 0.79 1.23
CA LYS A 62 -0.20 1.37 -0.03
C LYS A 62 0.05 0.30 -1.09
N ALA A 63 0.73 -0.79 -0.72
CA ALA A 63 0.99 -1.92 -1.62
C ALA A 63 -0.31 -2.56 -2.10
N LEU A 64 -1.31 -2.70 -1.24
CA LEU A 64 -2.62 -3.21 -1.61
C LEU A 64 -3.34 -2.27 -2.58
N ALA A 65 -3.35 -0.95 -2.34
CA ALA A 65 -3.94 0.01 -3.27
C ALA A 65 -3.29 -0.07 -4.66
N GLN A 66 -1.96 -0.22 -4.71
CA GLN A 66 -1.22 -0.42 -5.96
C GLN A 66 -1.58 -1.75 -6.65
N LYS A 67 -1.68 -2.85 -5.88
CA LYS A 67 -2.09 -4.18 -6.37
C LYS A 67 -3.49 -4.17 -6.99
N ILE A 68 -4.43 -3.47 -6.35
CA ILE A 68 -5.81 -3.32 -6.84
C ILE A 68 -5.84 -2.43 -8.10
N GLY A 69 -5.07 -1.35 -8.09
CA GLY A 69 -5.04 -0.37 -9.17
C GLY A 69 -6.30 0.50 -9.25
N TRP A 70 -6.39 1.28 -10.34
CA TRP A 70 -7.55 2.10 -10.62
C TRP A 70 -8.54 1.35 -11.52
N THR A 71 -9.57 0.75 -10.91
CA THR A 71 -10.71 0.14 -11.61
C THR A 71 -12.01 0.50 -10.89
N THR A 72 -13.05 0.76 -11.67
CA THR A 72 -14.42 0.96 -11.19
C THR A 72 -15.33 -0.20 -11.61
N ASP A 73 -14.74 -1.27 -12.12
CA ASP A 73 -15.50 -2.44 -12.56
C ASP A 73 -16.10 -3.15 -11.35
N SER A 74 -17.34 -3.60 -11.48
CA SER A 74 -18.01 -4.30 -10.40
C SER A 74 -17.36 -5.65 -10.17
N THR A 75 -16.84 -5.88 -8.96
CA THR A 75 -16.45 -7.21 -8.50
C THR A 75 -17.61 -7.88 -7.77
N LYS A 76 -17.54 -9.20 -7.61
CA LYS A 76 -18.53 -9.95 -6.80
C LYS A 76 -18.59 -9.46 -5.35
N SER A 77 -17.50 -8.87 -4.86
CA SER A 77 -17.43 -8.28 -3.52
C SER A 77 -17.96 -6.85 -3.41
N ASP A 78 -18.28 -6.19 -4.53
CA ASP A 78 -18.72 -4.79 -4.61
C ASP A 78 -17.60 -3.76 -4.34
N TYR A 79 -16.33 -4.18 -4.44
CA TYR A 79 -15.13 -3.35 -4.16
C TYR A 79 -14.01 -3.53 -5.20
N PRO A 80 -13.13 -2.54 -5.43
CA PRO A 80 -13.22 -1.17 -4.90
C PRO A 80 -14.45 -0.43 -5.44
N HIS A 81 -14.89 0.62 -4.74
CA HIS A 81 -16.02 1.42 -5.21
C HIS A 81 -15.83 2.93 -4.94
N PRO A 82 -16.56 3.80 -5.67
CA PRO A 82 -16.40 5.25 -5.56
C PRO A 82 -16.63 5.78 -4.15
N PHE A 83 -15.71 6.62 -3.68
CA PHE A 83 -15.83 7.33 -2.42
C PHE A 83 -16.07 8.82 -2.66
N GLY A 84 -17.12 9.37 -2.06
CA GLY A 84 -17.57 10.74 -2.31
C GLY A 84 -17.05 11.81 -1.36
N ASP A 85 -16.29 11.44 -0.32
CA ASP A 85 -15.76 12.31 0.74
C ASP A 85 -16.75 13.37 1.26
N LYS A 86 -17.90 12.90 1.78
CA LYS A 86 -18.96 13.80 2.28
C LYS A 86 -18.49 14.58 3.50
N GLU A 87 -17.66 13.94 4.31
CA GLU A 87 -17.08 14.42 5.56
C GLU A 87 -15.88 15.36 5.35
N LYS A 88 -15.39 15.48 4.10
CA LYS A 88 -14.23 16.31 3.73
C LYS A 88 -12.98 15.95 4.55
N LEU A 89 -12.73 14.66 4.73
CA LEU A 89 -11.75 14.12 5.68
C LEU A 89 -10.34 14.70 5.48
N TRP A 90 -9.94 14.96 4.23
CA TRP A 90 -8.61 15.50 3.89
C TRP A 90 -8.60 17.00 3.60
N ALA A 91 -9.75 17.69 3.64
CA ALA A 91 -9.81 19.11 3.25
C ALA A 91 -8.95 20.03 4.14
N HIS A 92 -8.68 19.60 5.37
CA HIS A 92 -7.86 20.34 6.34
C HIS A 92 -6.39 19.94 6.35
N ILE A 93 -5.97 18.99 5.49
CA ILE A 93 -4.59 18.53 5.38
C ILE A 93 -3.99 19.21 4.14
N PRO A 94 -3.18 20.28 4.27
CA PRO A 94 -2.78 21.11 3.13
C PRO A 94 -2.06 20.34 2.02
N LEU A 95 -1.27 19.32 2.38
CA LEU A 95 -0.54 18.48 1.42
C LEU A 95 -1.45 17.54 0.63
N GLU A 96 -2.65 17.25 1.14
CA GLU A 96 -3.64 16.36 0.56
C GLU A 96 -4.85 17.12 -0.03
N ALA A 97 -4.96 18.41 0.29
CA ALA A 97 -5.91 19.32 -0.34
C ALA A 97 -5.67 19.31 -1.87
N ASN A 98 -6.72 18.97 -2.62
CA ASN A 98 -6.75 18.74 -4.08
C ASN A 98 -6.26 17.38 -4.57
N LYS A 99 -5.73 16.52 -3.69
CA LYS A 99 -5.37 15.14 -4.01
C LYS A 99 -6.43 14.15 -3.51
N CYS A 100 -6.97 14.39 -2.32
CA CYS A 100 -7.81 13.44 -1.59
C CYS A 100 -9.13 14.05 -1.13
N ASN A 101 -9.75 14.87 -1.97
CA ASN A 101 -11.01 15.58 -1.67
C ASN A 101 -11.93 15.66 -2.90
N SER A 102 -11.83 14.67 -3.80
CA SER A 102 -12.55 14.64 -5.08
C SER A 102 -13.70 13.65 -5.05
N LYS A 103 -14.91 14.09 -5.41
CA LYS A 103 -16.10 13.25 -5.46
C LYS A 103 -16.09 12.17 -6.56
N THR A 104 -15.24 12.33 -7.57
CA THR A 104 -15.27 11.51 -8.79
C THR A 104 -13.98 10.72 -9.01
N ARG A 105 -12.94 11.00 -8.24
CA ARG A 105 -11.60 10.41 -8.43
C ARG A 105 -11.08 9.74 -7.17
N MET A 106 -11.96 9.24 -6.31
CA MET A 106 -11.58 8.51 -5.11
C MET A 106 -12.28 7.16 -5.08
N LEU A 107 -11.55 6.14 -4.66
CA LEU A 107 -12.05 4.79 -4.41
C LEU A 107 -11.75 4.40 -2.98
N GLU A 108 -12.65 3.62 -2.38
CA GLU A 108 -12.42 2.95 -1.11
C GLU A 108 -12.35 1.43 -1.27
N TYR A 109 -11.59 0.78 -0.39
CA TYR A 109 -11.45 -0.67 -0.35
C TYR A 109 -11.33 -1.19 1.09
N PRO A 110 -12.03 -2.28 1.47
CA PRO A 110 -11.98 -2.86 2.82
C PRO A 110 -10.61 -3.47 3.13
N VAL A 111 -10.12 -3.19 4.34
CA VAL A 111 -8.89 -3.78 4.87
C VAL A 111 -9.10 -4.28 6.28
N TYR A 112 -8.31 -5.27 6.71
CA TYR A 112 -8.32 -5.75 8.08
C TYR A 112 -7.18 -5.12 8.88
N TRP A 113 -7.39 -4.97 10.18
CA TRP A 113 -6.36 -4.48 11.09
C TRP A 113 -5.26 -5.54 11.28
N THR A 114 -4.06 -5.09 11.67
CA THR A 114 -2.83 -5.90 11.78
C THR A 114 -3.04 -7.23 12.54
N LYS A 115 -3.75 -7.18 13.67
CA LYS A 115 -4.02 -8.34 14.54
C LYS A 115 -5.25 -9.17 14.15
N SER A 116 -5.92 -8.85 13.04
CA SER A 116 -7.02 -9.67 12.53
C SER A 116 -6.55 -11.07 12.12
N LYS A 117 -7.42 -12.06 12.29
CA LYS A 117 -7.20 -13.42 11.78
C LYS A 117 -7.32 -13.50 10.25
N VAL A 118 -8.24 -12.73 9.68
CA VAL A 118 -8.36 -12.55 8.23
C VAL A 118 -7.40 -11.46 7.78
N LYS A 119 -6.62 -11.73 6.74
CA LYS A 119 -5.52 -10.87 6.29
C LYS A 119 -5.86 -9.98 5.10
N GLU A 120 -6.69 -10.44 4.19
CA GLU A 120 -7.03 -9.70 2.97
C GLU A 120 -8.50 -9.93 2.62
N TRP A 121 -9.12 -8.92 2.01
CA TRP A 121 -10.45 -9.02 1.45
C TRP A 121 -10.42 -9.80 0.13
N ASP A 122 -11.41 -10.64 -0.11
CA ASP A 122 -11.49 -11.49 -1.29
C ASP A 122 -12.47 -10.90 -2.33
N PRO A 123 -11.99 -10.37 -3.46
CA PRO A 123 -12.85 -9.79 -4.49
C PRO A 123 -13.79 -10.80 -5.16
N SER A 124 -13.53 -12.11 -5.01
CA SER A 124 -14.32 -13.20 -5.61
C SER A 124 -15.49 -13.68 -4.73
N LYS A 125 -15.59 -13.19 -3.49
CA LYS A 125 -16.65 -13.55 -2.52
C LYS A 125 -17.62 -12.41 -2.29
N LYS A 126 -18.89 -12.71 -2.04
CA LYS A 126 -19.86 -11.64 -1.73
C LYS A 126 -19.51 -11.03 -0.38
N LYS A 127 -19.69 -9.72 -0.21
CA LYS A 127 -19.40 -9.03 1.06
C LYS A 127 -20.04 -9.66 2.30
N LYS A 128 -21.23 -10.26 2.16
CA LYS A 128 -21.95 -10.96 3.24
C LYS A 128 -21.35 -12.31 3.66
N GLU A 129 -20.48 -12.90 2.83
CA GLU A 129 -19.81 -14.19 3.06
C GLU A 129 -18.42 -14.01 3.69
N GLN A 130 -17.99 -12.76 3.88
CA GLN A 130 -16.66 -12.41 4.38
C GLN A 130 -16.76 -11.85 5.80
N GLN A 131 -15.68 -11.95 6.58
CA GLN A 131 -15.61 -11.30 7.88
C GLN A 131 -15.76 -9.78 7.68
N LYS A 132 -16.64 -9.14 8.44
CA LYS A 132 -16.82 -7.69 8.38
C LYS A 132 -15.55 -6.96 8.82
N THR A 133 -15.32 -5.80 8.22
CA THR A 133 -14.31 -4.85 8.68
C THR A 133 -14.88 -3.43 8.59
N PRO A 134 -14.67 -2.59 9.62
CA PRO A 134 -15.12 -1.20 9.62
C PRO A 134 -14.13 -0.26 8.93
N ILE A 135 -12.96 -0.78 8.51
CA ILE A 135 -11.84 0.01 7.98
C ILE A 135 -11.87 -0.01 6.46
N ARG A 136 -11.59 1.14 5.87
CA ARG A 136 -11.36 1.31 4.44
C ARG A 136 -10.03 2.00 4.20
N ILE A 137 -9.29 1.58 3.19
CA ILE A 137 -8.27 2.43 2.58
C ILE A 137 -8.92 3.27 1.50
N VAL A 138 -8.39 4.47 1.30
CA VAL A 138 -8.83 5.39 0.26
C VAL A 138 -7.64 5.81 -0.57
N TYR A 139 -7.86 5.86 -1.87
CA TYR A 139 -6.85 6.29 -2.84
C TYR A 139 -7.54 7.03 -3.99
N SER A 140 -6.79 7.90 -4.64
CA SER A 140 -7.29 8.76 -5.70
C SER A 140 -6.53 8.58 -7.02
N ASN A 141 -7.18 9.01 -8.10
CA ASN A 141 -6.55 9.14 -9.40
C ASN A 141 -6.12 10.58 -9.64
N LEU A 142 -4.82 10.81 -9.63
CA LEU A 142 -4.17 12.08 -9.94
C LEU A 142 -3.59 12.02 -11.35
N ASN A 143 -4.42 12.37 -12.34
CA ASN A 143 -4.01 12.46 -13.74
C ASN A 143 -3.38 11.17 -14.28
N GLY A 144 -3.96 10.02 -13.92
CA GLY A 144 -3.48 8.68 -14.31
C GLY A 144 -2.58 8.02 -13.26
N ALA A 145 -2.09 8.75 -12.25
CA ALA A 145 -1.31 8.18 -11.16
C ALA A 145 -2.20 7.83 -9.95
N LEU A 146 -1.98 6.65 -9.37
CA LEU A 146 -2.64 6.25 -8.13
C LEU A 146 -1.94 6.91 -6.94
N HIS A 147 -2.72 7.63 -6.14
CA HIS A 147 -2.24 8.30 -4.93
C HIS A 147 -2.97 7.75 -3.70
N TYR A 148 -2.22 7.26 -2.73
CA TYR A 148 -2.79 6.75 -1.49
C TYR A 148 -3.17 7.92 -0.57
N CYS A 149 -4.45 8.01 -0.20
CA CYS A 149 -4.96 9.09 0.63
C CYS A 149 -4.88 8.77 2.13
N GLY A 150 -5.14 7.53 2.51
CA GLY A 150 -5.12 7.14 3.92
C GLY A 150 -6.02 5.95 4.22
N ALA A 151 -6.07 5.59 5.50
CA ALA A 151 -7.07 4.69 6.04
C ALA A 151 -8.13 5.48 6.82
N MET A 152 -9.35 5.00 6.79
CA MET A 152 -10.48 5.55 7.53
C MET A 152 -11.28 4.42 8.17
N ILE A 153 -12.03 4.76 9.21
CA ILE A 153 -12.89 3.84 9.94
C ILE A 153 -14.27 4.46 10.14
N HIS A 154 -15.32 3.65 10.09
CA HIS A 154 -16.65 4.10 10.52
C HIS A 154 -16.62 4.57 11.97
N LYS A 155 -17.30 5.69 12.27
CA LYS A 155 -17.34 6.27 13.62
C LYS A 155 -18.00 5.34 14.65
N THR A 156 -18.89 4.45 14.22
CA THR A 156 -19.52 3.43 15.09
C THR A 156 -19.16 2.04 14.62
N VAL A 157 -18.64 1.21 15.53
CA VAL A 157 -18.27 -0.18 15.29
C VAL A 157 -19.02 -1.10 16.24
N ALA A 158 -19.84 -1.98 15.66
CA ALA A 158 -20.60 -3.00 16.37
C ALA A 158 -19.71 -4.19 16.82
N LYS A 159 -20.26 -5.05 17.69
CA LYS A 159 -19.56 -6.25 18.20
C LYS A 159 -19.05 -7.19 17.12
N ASP A 160 -19.76 -7.26 15.99
CA ASP A 160 -19.44 -8.13 14.85
C ASP A 160 -18.53 -7.44 13.81
N PHE A 161 -17.92 -6.31 14.16
CA PHE A 161 -17.12 -5.46 13.28
C PHE A 161 -17.90 -4.80 12.14
N GLY A 162 -19.23 -4.78 12.21
CA GLY A 162 -20.05 -3.92 11.36
C GLY A 162 -19.79 -2.45 11.66
N GLY A 163 -19.38 -1.69 10.64
CA GLY A 163 -19.26 -0.24 10.72
C GLY A 163 -20.54 0.45 10.25
N SER A 164 -20.89 1.58 10.87
CA SER A 164 -22.02 2.41 10.46
C SER A 164 -21.77 3.90 10.66
N GLY A 165 -22.57 4.71 9.97
CA GLY A 165 -22.45 6.17 9.95
C GLY A 165 -21.25 6.66 9.14
N ASP A 166 -20.89 7.91 9.40
CA ASP A 166 -19.76 8.59 8.77
C ASP A 166 -18.42 7.90 9.04
N PHE A 167 -17.42 8.28 8.25
CA PHE A 167 -16.03 7.91 8.48
C PHE A 167 -15.25 8.97 9.27
N LYS A 168 -14.10 8.55 9.81
CA LYS A 168 -13.03 9.41 10.29
C LYS A 168 -11.67 8.82 9.89
N LEU A 169 -10.66 9.68 9.75
CA LEU A 169 -9.30 9.26 9.42
C LEU A 169 -8.66 8.47 10.57
N CYS A 170 -7.85 7.48 10.21
CA CYS A 170 -6.91 6.85 11.11
C CYS A 170 -5.64 7.72 11.23
N GLN A 171 -5.01 7.73 12.41
CA GLN A 171 -3.86 8.59 12.75
C GLN A 171 -2.77 7.80 13.44
#